data_AF-A0A7X2PL58-F1
#
_entry.id   AF-A0A7X2PL58-F1
#
_cell.length_a   1.000
_cell.length_b   1.000
_cell.length_c   1.000
_cell.angle_alpha   90.00
_cell.angle_beta   90.00
_cell.angle_gamma   90.00
#
_symmetry.space_group_name_H-M   'P 1'
#
loop_
_entity.id
_entity.type
_entity.pdbx_description
1 polymer ?
#
loop_
_entity_poly.entity_id
_entity_poly.type
_entity_poly.pdbx_seq_one_letter_code
_entity_poly.pdbx_strand_id
1 'polypeptide(L)'
;MEKSVFVQARDLPPEKRHAAEVLLGGALSEDELVLIRSSKGRILKPGLTGDALTEAYQRFFERADATARKAEGVPEGEIDAAIDEAVEYVRHNRG
;
A
#
# COMPACT_ATOMS: atom_id res chain seq x y z
N MET A 1 1.12 -23.72 9.71
CA MET A 1 0.30 -22.62 10.23
C MET A 1 1.09 -21.31 10.17
N GLU A 2 0.69 -20.41 9.29
CA GLU A 2 1.04 -18.99 9.36
C GLU A 2 0.31 -18.37 10.55
N LYS A 3 1.03 -17.65 11.41
CA LYS A 3 0.40 -16.88 12.48
C LYS A 3 -0.01 -15.54 11.88
N SER A 4 -1.28 -15.46 11.51
CA SER A 4 -1.96 -14.24 11.13
C SER A 4 -2.75 -13.76 12.34
N VAL A 5 -2.55 -12.51 12.74
CA VAL A 5 -3.29 -11.91 13.85
C VAL A 5 -3.95 -10.63 13.35
N PHE A 6 -5.25 -10.52 13.60
CA PHE A 6 -5.98 -9.27 13.45
C PHE A 6 -5.87 -8.49 14.74
N VAL A 7 -5.46 -7.23 14.64
CA VAL A 7 -5.32 -6.32 15.78
C VAL A 7 -6.01 -5.02 15.40
N GLN A 8 -6.81 -4.44 16.29
CA GLN A 8 -7.35 -3.11 16.06
C GLN A 8 -6.24 -2.07 16.22
N ALA A 9 -6.28 -0.99 15.45
CA ALA A 9 -5.24 0.03 15.48
C ALA A 9 -5.08 0.68 16.86
N ARG A 10 -6.17 0.80 17.64
CA ARG A 10 -6.13 1.26 19.03
C ARG A 10 -5.37 0.32 19.98
N ASP A 11 -5.32 -0.97 19.66
CA ASP A 11 -4.65 -1.99 20.47
C ASP A 11 -3.16 -2.14 20.08
N LEU A 12 -2.70 -1.41 19.05
CA LEU A 12 -1.30 -1.40 18.65
C LEU A 12 -0.47 -0.51 19.59
N PRO A 13 0.71 -0.98 20.02
CA PRO A 13 1.70 -0.12 20.66
C PRO A 13 2.00 1.10 19.78
N PRO A 14 2.21 2.31 20.36
CA PRO A 14 2.37 3.54 19.59
C PRO A 14 3.43 3.46 18.48
N GLU A 15 4.58 2.85 18.78
CA GLU A 15 5.66 2.67 17.81
C GLU A 15 5.25 1.78 16.63
N LYS A 16 4.46 0.73 16.88
CA LYS A 16 3.99 -0.19 15.83
C LYS A 16 2.86 0.42 15.02
N ARG A 17 2.01 1.23 15.65
CA ARG A 17 0.99 2.02 14.95
C ARG A 17 1.65 3.02 14.00
N HIS A 18 2.61 3.79 14.50
CA HIS A 18 3.34 4.74 13.67
C HIS A 18 4.07 4.05 12.49
N ALA A 19 4.74 2.92 12.75
CA ALA A 19 5.37 2.15 11.68
C ALA A 19 4.36 1.65 10.63
N ALA A 20 3.17 1.20 11.06
CA ALA A 20 2.11 0.79 10.15
C ALA A 20 1.57 1.97 9.33
N GLU A 21 1.36 3.13 9.94
CA GLU A 21 0.91 4.36 9.27
C GLU A 21 1.91 4.83 8.21
N VAL A 22 3.21 4.79 8.52
CA VAL A 22 4.29 5.09 7.57
C VAL A 22 4.29 4.10 6.40
N LEU A 23 4.11 2.80 6.66
CA LEU A 23 4.07 1.77 5.62
C LEU A 23 2.82 1.85 4.73
N LEU A 24 1.69 2.25 5.31
CA LEU A 24 0.40 2.39 4.61
C LEU A 24 0.24 3.77 3.95
N GLY A 25 1.09 4.75 4.31
CA GLY A 25 1.06 6.10 3.76
C GLY A 25 -0.07 6.98 4.28
N GLY A 26 -0.62 6.67 5.46
CA GLY A 26 -1.76 7.39 6.03
C GLY A 26 -1.98 7.06 7.51
N ALA A 27 -2.74 7.93 8.20
CA ALA A 27 -3.11 7.72 9.59
C ALA A 27 -4.15 6.59 9.71
N LEU A 28 -4.02 5.74 10.73
CA LEU A 28 -4.97 4.66 10.99
C LEU A 28 -6.12 5.18 11.86
N SER A 29 -7.36 4.82 11.53
CA SER A 29 -8.50 5.05 12.44
C SER A 29 -8.42 4.10 13.64
N GLU A 30 -8.91 4.51 14.82
CA GLU A 30 -8.82 3.68 16.03
C GLU A 30 -9.50 2.31 15.90
N ASP A 31 -10.62 2.27 15.18
CA ASP A 31 -11.41 1.04 14.96
C ASP A 31 -10.92 0.24 13.74
N GLU A 32 -9.86 0.69 13.06
CA GLU A 32 -9.35 0.05 11.87
C GLU A 32 -8.67 -1.29 12.19
N LEU A 33 -8.97 -2.31 11.39
CA LEU A 33 -8.45 -3.67 11.58
C LEU A 33 -7.16 -3.86 10.76
N VAL A 34 -6.06 -4.06 11.47
CA VAL A 34 -4.75 -4.34 10.86
C VAL A 34 -4.47 -5.84 10.90
N LEU A 35 -4.22 -6.43 9.73
CA LEU A 35 -3.79 -7.82 9.61
C LEU A 35 -2.26 -7.90 9.62
N ILE A 36 -1.70 -8.40 10.72
CA ILE A 36 -0.26 -8.65 10.83
C ILE A 36 0.00 -10.13 10.51
N ARG A 37 0.72 -10.37 9.41
CA ARG A 37 1.21 -11.71 9.06
C ARG A 37 2.70 -11.80 9.33
N SER A 38 3.10 -12.72 10.20
CA SER A 38 4.51 -13.05 10.34
C SER A 38 4.95 -13.90 9.15
N SER A 39 5.90 -13.40 8.35
CA SER A 39 6.49 -14.14 7.24
C SER A 39 7.51 -15.21 7.69
N LYS A 40 7.57 -15.58 8.98
CA LYS A 40 8.59 -16.49 9.56
C LYS A 40 10.03 -16.11 9.18
N GLY A 41 10.35 -14.81 9.15
CA GLY A 41 11.67 -14.33 8.74
C GLY A 41 12.00 -14.55 7.26
N ARG A 42 11.05 -15.02 6.44
CA ARG A 42 11.18 -14.94 4.99
C ARG A 42 10.99 -13.49 4.58
N ILE A 43 12.09 -12.86 4.21
CA ILE A 43 12.07 -11.67 3.38
C ILE A 43 11.44 -12.10 2.04
N LEU A 44 10.17 -11.75 1.82
CA LEU A 44 9.46 -12.07 0.57
C LEU A 44 10.14 -11.40 -0.64
N LYS A 45 10.70 -10.21 -0.40
CA LYS A 45 11.57 -9.50 -1.33
C LYS A 45 12.43 -8.52 -0.52
N PRO A 46 13.75 -8.48 -0.69
CA PRO A 46 14.56 -7.45 -0.05
C PRO A 46 14.11 -6.08 -0.55
N GLY A 47 13.91 -5.14 0.38
CA GLY A 47 13.63 -3.75 0.03
C GLY A 47 14.82 -3.14 -0.69
N LEU A 48 14.56 -2.17 -1.57
CA LEU A 48 15.62 -1.33 -2.13
C LEU A 48 16.20 -0.44 -1.01
N THR A 49 17.49 -0.15 -1.07
CA THR A 49 18.20 0.68 -0.08
C THR A 49 19.12 1.68 -0.77
N GLY A 50 19.44 2.79 -0.10
CA GLY A 50 20.39 3.79 -0.60
C GLY A 50 19.93 4.40 -1.93
N ASP A 51 20.87 4.61 -2.84
CA ASP A 51 20.61 5.26 -4.14
C ASP A 51 19.55 4.52 -4.98
N ALA A 52 19.51 3.19 -4.89
CA ALA A 52 18.51 2.39 -5.60
C ALA A 52 17.08 2.64 -5.09
N LEU A 53 16.93 2.95 -3.80
CA LEU A 53 15.63 3.36 -3.25
C LEU A 53 15.26 4.76 -3.73
N THR A 54 16.21 5.70 -3.70
CA THR A 54 16.01 7.09 -4.17
C THR A 54 15.60 7.12 -5.63
N GLU A 55 16.29 6.37 -6.49
CA GLU A 55 15.99 6.29 -7.92
C GLU A 55 14.62 5.64 -8.16
N ALA A 56 14.27 4.60 -7.40
CA ALA A 56 12.95 3.99 -7.50
C ALA A 56 11.84 4.95 -7.10
N TYR A 57 12.04 5.76 -6.05
CA TYR A 57 11.10 6.82 -5.67
C TYR A 57 10.97 7.88 -6.76
N GLN A 58 12.08 8.37 -7.31
CA GLN A 58 12.06 9.36 -8.40
C GLN A 58 11.25 8.84 -9.59
N ARG A 59 11.56 7.64 -10.09
CA ARG A 59 10.83 7.02 -11.20
C ARG A 59 9.35 6.81 -10.88
N PHE A 60 9.03 6.47 -9.63
CA PHE A 60 7.64 6.34 -9.18
C PHE A 60 6.89 7.67 -9.28
N PHE A 61 7.44 8.75 -8.72
CA PHE A 61 6.82 10.08 -8.76
C PHE A 61 6.70 10.62 -10.19
N GLU A 62 7.74 10.48 -11.00
CA GLU A 62 7.69 10.88 -12.42
C GLU A 62 6.55 10.19 -13.17
N ARG A 63 6.37 8.89 -12.92
CA ARG A 63 5.29 8.11 -13.52
C ARG A 63 3.92 8.50 -12.96
N ALA A 64 3.83 8.75 -11.66
CA ALA A 64 2.60 9.22 -11.02
C ALA A 64 2.16 10.57 -11.62
N ASP A 65 3.08 11.53 -11.75
CA ASP A 65 2.82 12.84 -12.36
C ASP A 65 2.41 12.72 -13.83
N ALA A 66 3.06 11.83 -14.58
CA ALA A 66 2.70 11.58 -15.97
C ALA A 66 1.29 10.96 -16.09
N THR A 67 0.91 10.07 -15.17
CA THR A 67 -0.46 9.52 -15.10
C THR A 67 -1.46 10.59 -14.71
N ALA A 68 -1.16 11.43 -13.72
CA ALA A 68 -2.04 12.52 -13.28
C ALA A 68 -2.33 13.48 -14.44
N ARG A 69 -1.31 13.88 -15.21
CA ARG A 69 -1.48 14.70 -16.42
C ARG A 69 -2.37 14.05 -17.48
N LYS A 70 -2.34 12.72 -17.61
CA LYS A 70 -3.22 12.00 -18.55
C LYS A 70 -4.66 11.93 -18.08
N ALA A 71 -4.89 11.99 -16.78
CA ALA A 71 -6.20 11.99 -16.17
C ALA A 71 -6.78 13.42 -16.02
N GLU A 72 -6.06 14.45 -16.47
CA GLU A 72 -6.52 15.83 -16.38
C GLU A 72 -7.83 16.02 -17.16
N GLY A 73 -8.86 16.55 -16.50
CA GLY A 73 -10.18 16.75 -17.09
C GLY A 73 -11.08 15.51 -17.12
N VAL A 74 -10.60 14.36 -16.65
CA VAL A 74 -11.44 13.17 -16.45
C VAL A 74 -12.28 13.36 -15.18
N PRO A 75 -13.60 13.11 -15.21
CA PRO A 75 -14.44 13.14 -14.01
C PRO A 75 -13.94 12.15 -12.95
N GLU A 76 -13.97 12.56 -11.69
CA GLU A 76 -13.50 11.73 -10.56
C GLU A 76 -14.20 10.36 -10.52
N GLY A 77 -15.51 10.32 -10.76
CA GLY A 77 -16.25 9.06 -10.80
C GLY A 77 -15.84 8.10 -11.93
N GLU A 78 -15.28 8.61 -13.04
CA GLU A 78 -14.72 7.76 -14.10
C GLU A 78 -13.34 7.21 -13.70
N ILE A 79 -12.54 8.00 -12.97
CA ILE A 79 -11.26 7.54 -12.41
C ILE A 79 -11.51 6.43 -11.39
N ASP A 80 -12.47 6.63 -10.49
CA ASP A 80 -12.84 5.62 -9.48
C ASP A 80 -13.32 4.32 -10.12
N ALA A 81 -14.20 4.40 -11.12
CA ALA A 81 -14.68 3.24 -11.84
C ALA A 81 -13.54 2.46 -12.54
N ALA A 82 -12.57 3.17 -13.14
CA ALA A 82 -11.42 2.54 -13.77
C ALA A 82 -10.47 1.89 -12.74
N ILE A 83 -10.32 2.47 -11.55
CA ILE A 83 -9.56 1.87 -10.44
C ILE A 83 -10.26 0.59 -9.98
N ASP A 84 -11.57 0.62 -9.78
CA ASP A 84 -12.35 -0.54 -9.34
C ASP A 84 -12.25 -1.69 -10.35
N GLU A 85 -12.40 -1.41 -11.65
CA GLU A 85 -12.22 -2.40 -12.71
C GLU A 85 -10.81 -3.01 -12.69
N ALA A 86 -9.77 -2.19 -12.55
CA ALA A 86 -8.39 -2.67 -12.50
C ALA A 86 -8.13 -3.54 -11.26
N VAL A 87 -8.67 -3.15 -10.11
CA VAL A 87 -8.57 -3.92 -8.86
C VAL A 87 -9.31 -5.26 -9.00
N GLU A 88 -10.51 -5.25 -9.57
CA GLU A 88 -11.29 -6.45 -9.83
C GLU A 88 -10.53 -7.40 -10.76
N TYR A 89 -9.97 -6.88 -11.86
CA TYR A 89 -9.17 -7.66 -12.79
C TYR A 89 -7.99 -8.34 -12.09
N VAL A 90 -7.21 -7.62 -11.28
CA VAL A 90 -6.04 -8.18 -10.58
C VAL A 90 -6.45 -9.22 -9.53
N ARG A 91 -7.57 -9.01 -8.83
CA ARG A 91 -8.06 -9.98 -7.83
C ARG A 91 -8.50 -11.29 -8.46
N HIS A 92 -9.10 -11.24 -9.64
CA HIS A 92 -9.62 -12.43 -10.32
C HIS A 92 -8.61 -13.11 -11.25
N ASN A 93 -7.57 -12.42 -11.70
CA ASN A 93 -6.54 -12.96 -12.61
C ASN A 93 -5.19 -13.28 -11.94
N ARG A 94 -5.11 -13.25 -10.61
CA ARG A 94 -3.96 -13.83 -9.87
C ARG A 94 -4.22 -15.32 -9.59
N GLY A 95 -3.89 -16.15 -10.60
CA GLY A 95 -3.63 -17.59 -10.46
C GLY A 95 -2.15 -17.89 -10.42
#